data_AF-A0A976RSG1-F1
#
_entry.id   AF-A0A976RSG1-F1
#
_cell.length_a   1.000
_cell.length_b   1.000
_cell.length_c   1.000
_cell.angle_alpha   90.00
_cell.angle_beta   90.00
_cell.angle_gamma   90.00
#
_symmetry.space_group_name_H-M   'P 1'
#
loop_
_entity.id
_entity.type
_entity.pdbx_description
1 polymer ?
#
loop_
_entity_poly.entity_id
_entity_poly.type
_entity_poly.pdbx_seq_one_letter_code
_entity_poly.pdbx_strand_id
1 'polypeptide(L)'
;MTIINHDHINQETQLIQAIQSGDESAIKALFSKYRPVVNKIWRQYFINGMEIDDWNQEALIVLVRIIDQYDCERGVSFGSFYRQALKNRFFDLIRRKNAQKRMPDKMLSSFDAFESFYSDTLVDFSSFCPEKRILQNEQIELILSRLSFLERSILIETFRNASLKEIATKYHCSENKVVNAFERCKRKFNNYRKQMNG
;
A
#
# COMPACT_ATOMS: atom_id res chain seq x y z
N MET A 1 -21.80 -41.08 40.97
CA MET A 1 -20.45 -40.72 40.50
C MET A 1 -20.56 -39.36 39.81
N THR A 2 -20.63 -38.28 40.60
CA THR A 2 -21.03 -36.94 40.11
C THR A 2 -20.39 -35.83 40.96
N ILE A 3 -19.08 -35.90 41.23
CA ILE A 3 -18.39 -34.89 42.07
C ILE A 3 -17.37 -34.08 41.26
N ILE A 4 -16.99 -34.50 40.05
CA ILE A 4 -15.89 -33.87 39.30
C ILE A 4 -16.34 -32.60 38.52
N ASN A 5 -17.65 -32.36 38.34
CA ASN A 5 -18.14 -31.28 37.46
C ASN A 5 -18.45 -29.94 38.16
N HIS A 6 -18.60 -29.90 39.49
CA HIS A 6 -19.04 -28.66 40.15
C HIS A 6 -17.88 -27.67 40.39
N ASP A 7 -16.69 -28.18 40.74
CA ASP A 7 -15.51 -27.33 41.02
C ASP A 7 -14.96 -26.63 39.76
N HIS A 8 -14.99 -27.31 38.61
CA HIS A 8 -14.47 -26.75 37.35
C HIS A 8 -15.34 -25.64 36.75
N ILE A 9 -16.65 -25.65 37.01
CA ILE A 9 -17.59 -24.61 36.59
C ILE A 9 -17.41 -23.38 37.49
N ASN A 10 -17.26 -23.57 38.80
CA ASN A 10 -17.02 -22.47 39.73
C ASN A 10 -15.70 -21.73 39.46
N GLN A 11 -14.62 -22.45 39.18
CA GLN A 11 -13.34 -21.82 38.81
C GLN A 11 -13.40 -21.07 37.47
N GLU A 12 -14.17 -21.56 36.50
CA GLU A 12 -14.35 -20.87 35.22
C GLU A 12 -15.10 -19.55 35.38
N THR A 13 -16.21 -19.58 36.12
CA THR A 13 -17.01 -18.39 36.40
C THR A 13 -16.22 -17.36 37.20
N GLN A 14 -15.41 -17.81 38.18
CA GLN A 14 -14.52 -16.93 38.95
C GLN A 14 -13.46 -16.26 38.07
N LEU A 15 -12.84 -17.00 37.15
CA LEU A 15 -11.87 -16.43 36.20
C LEU A 15 -12.54 -15.42 35.27
N ILE A 16 -13.73 -15.70 34.76
CA ILE A 16 -14.47 -14.78 33.89
C ILE A 16 -14.83 -13.50 34.64
N GLN A 17 -15.30 -13.61 35.89
CA GLN A 17 -15.60 -12.45 36.75
C GLN A 17 -14.35 -11.62 37.07
N ALA A 18 -13.22 -12.27 37.35
CA ALA A 18 -11.95 -11.58 37.58
C ALA A 18 -11.44 -10.85 36.33
N ILE A 19 -11.66 -11.41 35.14
CA ILE A 19 -11.29 -10.74 33.88
C ILE A 19 -12.18 -9.52 33.65
N GLN A 20 -13.48 -9.64 33.92
CA GLN A 20 -14.42 -8.52 33.82
C GLN A 20 -14.12 -7.39 34.83
N SER A 21 -13.46 -7.70 35.95
CA SER A 21 -12.95 -6.68 36.89
C SER A 21 -11.56 -6.14 36.54
N GLY A 22 -10.97 -6.56 35.41
CA GLY A 22 -9.72 -6.03 34.88
C GLY A 22 -8.45 -6.83 35.22
N ASP A 23 -8.57 -8.06 35.71
CA ASP A 23 -7.40 -8.90 36.02
C ASP A 23 -6.82 -9.58 34.78
N GLU A 24 -5.71 -9.06 34.27
CA GLU A 24 -4.97 -9.63 33.14
C GLU A 24 -4.38 -11.02 33.42
N SER A 25 -4.09 -11.36 34.68
CA SER A 25 -3.54 -12.66 35.05
C SER A 25 -4.56 -13.78 34.86
N ALA A 26 -5.84 -13.47 35.12
CA ALA A 26 -6.95 -14.37 34.90
C ALA A 26 -7.16 -14.67 33.40
N ILE A 27 -6.90 -13.71 32.50
CA ILE A 27 -6.95 -13.91 31.04
C ILE A 27 -5.96 -15.01 30.61
N LYS A 28 -4.72 -14.94 31.08
CA LYS A 28 -3.67 -15.93 30.74
C LYS A 28 -4.03 -17.33 31.27
N ALA A 29 -4.59 -17.41 32.47
CA ALA A 29 -5.05 -18.67 33.06
C ALA A 29 -6.20 -19.28 32.22
N LEU A 30 -7.19 -18.46 31.87
CA LEU A 30 -8.32 -18.91 31.06
C LEU A 30 -7.89 -19.32 29.64
N PHE A 31 -7.01 -18.55 29.00
CA PHE A 31 -6.47 -18.89 27.69
C PHE A 31 -5.68 -20.21 27.72
N SER A 32 -4.88 -20.44 28.77
CA SER A 32 -4.15 -21.69 28.96
C SER A 32 -5.08 -22.90 29.08
N LYS A 33 -6.19 -22.74 29.81
CA LYS A 33 -7.26 -23.76 29.92
C LYS A 33 -7.88 -24.09 28.56
N TYR A 34 -8.07 -23.09 27.70
CA TYR A 34 -8.71 -23.25 26.39
C TYR A 34 -7.74 -23.48 25.22
N ARG A 35 -6.44 -23.50 25.47
CA ARG A 35 -5.39 -23.78 24.47
C ARG A 35 -5.62 -25.08 23.67
N PRO A 36 -6.12 -26.19 24.24
CA PRO A 36 -6.47 -27.38 23.46
C PRO A 36 -7.55 -27.13 22.39
N VAL A 37 -8.51 -26.23 22.64
CA VAL A 37 -9.55 -25.86 21.68
C VAL A 37 -8.95 -25.06 20.53
N VAL A 38 -8.09 -24.08 20.85
CA VAL A 38 -7.35 -23.27 19.87
C VAL A 38 -6.53 -24.17 18.94
N ASN A 39 -5.77 -25.10 19.52
CA ASN A 39 -4.94 -26.06 18.78
C ASN A 39 -5.78 -27.02 17.91
N LYS A 40 -6.96 -27.44 18.40
CA LYS A 40 -7.85 -28.30 17.63
C LYS A 40 -8.39 -27.61 16.38
N ILE A 41 -8.76 -26.34 16.48
CA ILE A 41 -9.22 -25.55 15.33
C ILE A 41 -8.07 -25.32 14.35
N TRP A 42 -6.88 -24.98 14.83
CA TRP A 42 -5.68 -24.84 13.99
C TRP A 42 -5.40 -26.08 13.14
N ARG A 43 -5.46 -27.27 13.75
CA ARG A 43 -5.22 -28.54 13.05
C ARG A 43 -6.31 -28.87 12.03
N GLN A 44 -7.55 -28.45 12.29
CA GLN A 44 -8.68 -28.71 11.39
C GLN A 44 -8.72 -27.76 10.22
N TYR A 45 -8.28 -26.52 10.42
CA TYR A 45 -8.41 -25.48 9.43
C TYR A 45 -7.09 -24.71 9.34
N PHE A 46 -6.31 -25.00 8.30
CA PHE A 46 -5.01 -24.40 8.04
C PHE A 46 -5.16 -23.19 7.09
N ILE A 47 -4.47 -22.09 7.41
CA ILE A 47 -4.34 -20.94 6.51
C ILE A 47 -2.88 -20.91 6.03
N ASN A 48 -2.66 -21.10 4.73
CA ASN A 48 -1.29 -21.07 4.17
C ASN A 48 -0.53 -19.81 4.59
N GLY A 49 0.70 -19.93 5.09
CA GLY A 49 1.52 -18.77 5.46
C GLY A 49 1.03 -17.96 6.67
N MET A 50 0.11 -18.50 7.47
CA MET A 50 -0.13 -18.04 8.84
C MET A 50 0.72 -18.91 9.77
N GLU A 51 1.35 -18.31 10.77
CA GLU A 51 2.10 -19.06 11.78
C GLU A 51 1.20 -19.44 12.96
N ILE A 52 1.62 -20.44 13.73
CA ILE A 52 0.89 -20.86 14.93
C ILE A 52 0.82 -19.72 15.97
N ASP A 53 1.85 -18.87 16.03
CA ASP A 53 1.91 -17.75 16.95
C ASP A 53 0.93 -16.63 16.55
N ASP A 54 0.75 -16.38 15.25
CA ASP A 54 -0.31 -15.49 14.74
C ASP A 54 -1.70 -16.01 15.13
N TRP A 55 -1.92 -17.32 14.98
CA TRP A 55 -3.19 -17.93 15.36
C TRP A 55 -3.44 -17.87 16.87
N ASN A 56 -2.41 -18.05 17.69
CA ASN A 56 -2.52 -17.91 19.14
C ASN A 56 -2.90 -16.48 19.53
N GLN A 57 -2.32 -15.48 18.88
CA GLN A 57 -2.68 -14.07 19.10
C GLN A 57 -4.12 -13.78 18.66
N GLU A 58 -4.53 -14.25 17.48
CA GLU A 58 -5.90 -14.12 17.00
C GLU A 58 -6.91 -14.77 17.95
N ALA A 59 -6.57 -15.95 18.49
CA ALA A 59 -7.39 -16.64 19.47
C ALA A 59 -7.49 -15.87 20.80
N LEU A 60 -6.40 -15.26 21.25
CA LEU A 60 -6.39 -14.42 22.44
C LEU A 60 -7.25 -13.16 22.25
N ILE A 61 -7.16 -12.50 21.09
CA ILE A 61 -8.00 -11.35 20.74
C ILE A 61 -9.48 -11.73 20.74
N VAL A 62 -9.82 -12.90 20.21
CA VAL A 62 -11.20 -13.41 20.26
C VAL A 62 -11.63 -13.63 21.70
N LEU A 63 -10.78 -14.23 22.55
CA LEU A 63 -11.11 -14.51 23.95
C LEU A 63 -11.48 -13.23 24.69
N VAL A 64 -10.62 -12.21 24.61
CA VAL A 64 -10.82 -10.92 25.28
C VAL A 64 -12.06 -10.22 24.74
N ARG A 65 -12.36 -10.33 23.44
CA ARG A 65 -13.55 -9.69 22.85
C ARG A 65 -14.86 -10.29 23.34
N ILE A 66 -14.90 -11.61 23.50
CA ILE A 66 -16.15 -12.31 23.79
C ILE A 66 -16.43 -12.44 25.28
N ILE A 67 -15.44 -12.21 26.14
CA ILE A 67 -15.60 -12.43 27.59
C ILE A 67 -16.57 -11.42 28.21
N ASP A 68 -16.56 -10.18 27.72
CA ASP A 68 -17.52 -9.14 28.13
C ASP A 68 -18.92 -9.39 27.55
N GLN A 69 -19.03 -10.22 26.52
CA GLN A 69 -20.28 -10.57 25.85
C GLN A 69 -20.87 -11.90 26.35
N TYR A 70 -20.12 -12.63 27.19
CA TYR A 70 -20.55 -13.93 27.67
C TYR A 70 -21.56 -13.76 28.81
N ASP A 71 -22.70 -14.39 28.63
CA ASP A 71 -23.81 -14.37 29.57
C ASP A 71 -24.11 -15.81 30.00
N CYS A 72 -23.85 -16.10 31.28
CA CYS A 72 -24.02 -17.43 31.87
C CYS A 72 -25.49 -17.87 31.95
N GLU A 73 -26.44 -16.93 31.95
CA GLU A 73 -27.88 -17.21 32.02
C GLU A 73 -28.41 -17.83 30.71
N ARG A 74 -27.65 -17.75 29.61
CA ARG A 74 -28.07 -18.26 28.29
C ARG A 74 -27.92 -19.77 28.13
N GLY A 75 -27.47 -20.49 29.15
CA GLY A 75 -27.42 -21.96 29.16
C GLY A 75 -26.36 -22.60 28.25
N VAL A 76 -25.43 -21.82 27.70
CA VAL A 76 -24.33 -22.32 26.85
C VAL A 76 -23.01 -22.21 27.60
N SER A 77 -22.21 -23.28 27.60
CA SER A 77 -20.88 -23.24 28.22
C SER A 77 -19.95 -22.27 27.48
N PHE A 78 -19.10 -21.56 28.24
CA PHE A 78 -18.13 -20.63 27.68
C PHE A 78 -17.25 -21.30 26.62
N GLY A 79 -16.82 -22.54 26.85
CA GLY A 79 -16.04 -23.29 25.87
C GLY A 79 -16.73 -23.54 24.53
N SER A 80 -18.05 -23.74 24.53
CA SER A 80 -18.83 -23.88 23.30
C SER A 80 -18.96 -22.54 22.58
N PHE A 81 -19.21 -21.47 23.34
CA PHE A 81 -19.28 -20.11 22.83
C PHE A 81 -17.94 -19.66 22.21
N TYR A 82 -16.83 -19.87 22.91
CA TYR A 82 -15.49 -19.54 22.46
C TYR A 82 -15.09 -20.34 21.22
N ARG A 83 -15.40 -21.65 21.19
CA ARG A 83 -15.16 -22.48 19.99
C ARG A 83 -15.89 -21.93 18.76
N GLN A 84 -17.14 -21.49 18.91
CA GLN A 84 -17.91 -20.93 17.81
C GLN A 84 -17.33 -19.59 17.35
N ALA A 85 -16.95 -18.72 18.29
CA ALA A 85 -16.30 -17.44 17.98
C ALA A 85 -14.97 -17.62 17.24
N LEU A 86 -14.15 -18.59 17.66
CA LEU A 86 -12.89 -18.94 16.98
C LEU A 86 -13.11 -19.44 15.56
N LYS A 87 -14.12 -20.29 15.33
CA LYS A 87 -14.49 -20.75 13.98
C LYS A 87 -14.92 -19.59 13.08
N ASN A 88 -15.73 -18.67 13.61
CA ASN A 88 -16.16 -17.49 12.84
C ASN A 88 -14.95 -16.62 12.48
N ARG A 89 -14.06 -16.35 13.46
CA ARG A 89 -12.83 -15.58 13.21
C ARG A 89 -11.95 -16.25 12.16
N PHE A 90 -11.83 -17.56 12.20
CA PHE A 90 -11.09 -18.32 11.20
C PHE A 90 -11.64 -18.09 9.78
N PHE A 91 -12.95 -18.19 9.58
CA PHE A 91 -13.57 -17.90 8.28
C PHE A 91 -13.41 -16.43 7.86
N ASP A 92 -13.44 -15.49 8.81
CA ASP A 92 -13.16 -14.08 8.53
C ASP A 92 -11.75 -13.87 7.99
N LEU A 93 -10.75 -14.56 8.58
CA LEU A 93 -9.36 -14.49 8.12
C LEU A 93 -9.21 -15.05 6.71
N ILE A 94 -9.87 -16.17 6.39
CA ILE A 94 -9.91 -16.70 5.02
C ILE A 94 -10.54 -15.68 4.06
N ARG A 95 -11.69 -15.10 4.41
CA ARG A 95 -12.39 -14.13 3.56
C ARG A 95 -11.53 -12.89 3.29
N ARG A 96 -10.87 -12.35 4.32
CA ARG A 96 -9.95 -11.20 4.20
C ARG A 96 -8.76 -11.55 3.31
N LYS A 97 -8.15 -12.72 3.51
CA LYS A 97 -7.03 -13.17 2.68
C LYS A 97 -7.44 -13.32 1.21
N ASN A 98 -8.60 -13.92 0.95
CA ASN A 98 -9.11 -14.06 -0.40
C ASN A 98 -9.47 -12.70 -1.02
N ALA A 99 -9.90 -11.71 -0.23
CA ALA A 99 -10.09 -10.34 -0.71
C ALA A 99 -8.75 -9.65 -1.03
N GLN A 100 -7.70 -9.86 -0.23
CA GLN A 100 -6.35 -9.38 -0.52
C GLN A 100 -5.77 -10.02 -1.78
N LYS A 101 -6.02 -11.32 -2.00
CA LYS A 101 -5.66 -12.02 -3.26
C LYS A 101 -6.46 -11.56 -4.48
N ARG A 102 -7.56 -10.82 -4.32
CA ARG A 102 -8.26 -10.16 -5.44
C ARG A 102 -7.60 -8.85 -5.87
N MET A 103 -6.50 -8.44 -5.23
CA MET A 103 -5.52 -7.57 -5.87
C MET A 103 -5.00 -8.30 -7.12
N PRO A 104 -4.82 -7.64 -8.28
CA PRO A 104 -4.38 -8.32 -9.49
C PRO A 104 -3.08 -9.09 -9.20
N ASP A 105 -3.08 -10.41 -9.46
CA ASP A 105 -1.95 -11.33 -9.25
C ASP A 105 -0.61 -10.84 -9.85
N LYS A 106 -0.67 -9.83 -10.72
CA LYS A 106 0.49 -9.12 -11.30
C LYS A 106 1.38 -8.38 -10.29
N MET A 107 0.92 -8.15 -9.05
CA MET A 107 1.68 -7.37 -8.05
C MET A 107 2.37 -8.22 -6.99
N LEU A 108 2.17 -9.55 -6.97
CA LEU A 108 2.72 -10.45 -5.94
C LEU A 108 3.82 -11.40 -6.45
N SER A 109 4.30 -11.21 -7.67
CA SER A 109 5.50 -11.90 -8.16
C SER A 109 6.75 -11.32 -7.49
N SER A 110 7.59 -12.20 -6.94
CA SER A 110 8.90 -11.83 -6.38
C SER A 110 9.70 -11.05 -7.42
N PHE A 111 10.29 -9.93 -7.00
CA PHE A 111 11.14 -9.07 -7.83
C PHE A 111 12.23 -9.88 -8.57
N ASP A 112 12.76 -10.89 -7.88
CA ASP A 112 13.82 -11.80 -8.35
C ASP A 112 13.39 -12.72 -9.51
N ALA A 113 12.10 -13.10 -9.61
CA ALA A 113 11.61 -14.02 -10.63
C ALA A 113 11.33 -13.33 -11.98
N PHE A 114 11.26 -12.01 -11.98
CA PHE A 114 10.89 -11.19 -13.14
C PHE A 114 11.82 -9.98 -13.25
N GLU A 115 13.08 -10.09 -12.81
CA GLU A 115 14.07 -9.01 -12.84
C GLU A 115 14.17 -8.37 -14.24
N SER A 116 14.17 -9.17 -15.31
CA SER A 116 14.14 -8.67 -16.70
C SER A 116 12.83 -7.92 -17.05
N PHE A 117 11.68 -8.38 -16.56
CA PHE A 117 10.39 -7.76 -16.83
C PHE A 117 10.21 -6.46 -16.02
N TYR A 118 10.66 -6.43 -14.76
CA TYR A 118 10.63 -5.24 -13.92
C TYR A 118 11.72 -4.23 -14.31
N SER A 119 12.91 -4.67 -14.74
CA SER A 119 13.95 -3.83 -15.37
C SER A 119 13.40 -3.05 -16.56
N ASP A 120 12.63 -3.72 -17.43
CA ASP A 120 12.07 -3.11 -18.63
C ASP A 120 10.78 -2.31 -18.37
N THR A 121 10.01 -2.65 -17.33
CA THR A 121 8.69 -2.05 -17.05
C THR A 121 8.73 -0.95 -15.99
N LEU A 122 9.57 -1.07 -14.98
CA LEU A 122 9.81 -0.03 -13.97
C LEU A 122 10.90 0.91 -14.47
N VAL A 123 10.60 1.64 -15.53
CA VAL A 123 11.38 2.82 -15.88
C VAL A 123 11.16 3.81 -14.74
N ASP A 124 12.15 3.91 -13.86
CA ASP A 124 12.18 4.96 -12.87
C ASP A 124 12.29 6.31 -13.61
N PHE A 125 11.16 7.01 -13.72
CA PHE A 125 11.12 8.35 -14.31
C PHE A 125 11.93 9.38 -13.51
N SER A 126 12.38 9.03 -12.29
CA SER A 126 13.27 9.84 -11.47
C SER A 126 14.75 9.42 -11.56
N SER A 127 15.06 8.32 -12.26
CA SER A 127 16.44 7.86 -12.44
C SER A 127 17.23 8.85 -13.28
N PHE A 128 18.10 9.60 -12.60
CA PHE A 128 19.11 10.47 -13.20
C PHE A 128 20.11 9.61 -14.00
N CYS A 129 19.81 9.30 -15.25
CA CYS A 129 20.76 8.71 -16.18
C CYS A 129 21.70 9.82 -16.73
N PRO A 130 22.99 9.86 -16.35
CA PRO A 130 23.89 10.93 -16.76
C PRO A 130 24.07 11.00 -18.27
N GLU A 131 24.08 9.85 -18.93
CA GLU A 131 24.21 9.74 -20.39
C GLU A 131 23.01 10.32 -21.14
N LYS A 132 21.77 9.99 -20.72
CA LYS A 132 20.56 10.60 -21.29
C LYS A 132 20.55 12.11 -21.10
N ARG A 133 21.04 12.63 -19.97
CA ARG A 133 21.15 14.08 -19.73
C ARG A 133 22.20 14.73 -20.62
N ILE A 134 23.34 14.08 -20.85
CA ILE A 134 24.38 14.58 -21.76
C ILE A 134 23.82 14.69 -23.17
N LEU A 135 23.15 13.63 -23.67
CA LEU A 135 22.49 13.64 -24.98
C LEU A 135 21.41 14.73 -25.08
N GLN A 136 20.59 14.90 -24.04
CA GLN A 136 19.58 15.96 -24.00
C GLN A 136 20.21 17.36 -24.02
N ASN A 137 21.28 17.58 -23.26
CA ASN A 137 22.00 18.85 -23.25
C ASN A 137 22.62 19.16 -24.62
N GLU A 138 23.23 18.18 -25.28
CA GLU A 138 23.76 18.34 -26.63
C GLU A 138 22.66 18.71 -27.65
N GLN A 139 21.49 18.07 -27.55
CA GLN A 139 20.34 18.40 -28.40
C GLN A 139 19.83 19.82 -28.14
N ILE A 140 19.78 20.25 -26.87
CA ILE A 140 19.38 21.61 -26.50
C ILE A 140 20.39 22.62 -27.07
N GLU A 141 21.69 22.40 -26.90
CA GLU A 141 22.74 23.28 -27.44
C GLU A 141 22.68 23.38 -28.96
N LEU A 142 22.45 22.26 -29.67
CA LEU A 142 22.27 22.25 -31.12
C LEU A 142 21.06 23.07 -31.56
N ILE A 143 19.92 22.95 -30.87
CA ILE A 143 18.73 23.75 -31.17
C ILE A 143 19.01 25.22 -30.92
N LEU A 144 19.56 25.56 -29.75
CA LEU A 144 19.89 26.93 -29.37
C LEU A 144 20.84 27.53 -30.41
N SER A 145 21.87 26.81 -30.87
CA SER A 145 22.81 27.28 -31.92
C SER A 145 22.11 27.80 -33.18
N ARG A 146 20.97 27.19 -33.57
CA ARG A 146 20.19 27.54 -34.78
C ARG A 146 19.21 28.70 -34.57
N LEU A 147 18.94 29.08 -33.33
CA LEU A 147 18.11 30.25 -33.01
C LEU A 147 18.97 31.52 -33.06
N SER A 148 18.39 32.58 -33.62
CA SER A 148 18.94 33.93 -33.53
C SER A 148 18.85 34.47 -32.09
N PHE A 149 19.65 35.49 -31.77
CA PHE A 149 19.67 36.11 -30.45
C PHE A 149 18.27 36.50 -29.95
N LEU A 150 17.44 37.10 -30.82
CA LEU A 150 16.07 37.49 -30.49
C LEU A 150 15.16 36.26 -30.24
N GLU A 151 15.29 35.21 -31.03
CA GLU A 151 14.52 33.98 -30.87
C GLU A 151 14.85 33.25 -29.56
N ARG A 152 16.14 33.18 -29.19
CA ARG A 152 16.57 32.61 -27.90
C ARG A 152 16.02 33.40 -26.73
N SER A 153 16.13 34.72 -26.81
CA SER A 153 15.69 35.66 -25.78
C SER A 153 14.18 35.57 -25.54
N ILE A 154 13.39 35.48 -26.61
CA ILE A 154 11.94 35.26 -26.52
C ILE A 154 11.64 33.87 -25.94
N LEU A 155 12.32 32.81 -26.40
CA LEU A 155 12.11 31.45 -25.92
C LEU A 155 12.34 31.33 -24.40
N ILE A 156 13.44 31.89 -23.89
CA ILE A 156 13.76 31.88 -22.45
C ILE A 156 12.69 32.61 -21.63
N GLU A 157 12.23 33.77 -22.09
CA GLU A 157 11.19 34.54 -21.39
C GLU A 157 9.82 33.83 -21.45
N THR A 158 9.51 33.14 -22.54
CA THR A 158 8.29 32.30 -22.60
C THR A 158 8.35 31.14 -21.62
N PHE A 159 9.52 30.52 -21.38
CA PHE A 159 9.69 29.49 -20.35
C PHE A 159 9.56 30.04 -18.92
N ARG A 160 9.75 31.35 -18.73
CA ARG A 160 9.49 32.06 -17.47
C ARG A 160 8.01 32.45 -17.31
N ASN A 161 7.12 31.94 -18.16
CA ASN A 161 5.69 32.27 -18.21
C ASN A 161 5.38 33.73 -18.53
N ALA A 162 6.30 34.48 -19.16
CA ALA A 162 6.02 35.83 -19.61
C ALA A 162 5.10 35.84 -20.85
N SER A 163 4.15 36.77 -20.90
CA SER A 163 3.28 36.91 -22.07
C SER A 163 4.02 37.54 -23.25
N LEU A 164 3.62 37.24 -24.49
CA LEU A 164 4.25 37.82 -25.69
C LEU A 164 4.20 39.37 -25.70
N LYS A 165 3.20 39.94 -25.01
CA LYS A 165 3.06 41.39 -24.81
C LYS A 165 4.09 41.94 -23.83
N GLU A 166 4.31 41.26 -22.71
CA GLU A 166 5.37 41.59 -21.74
C GLU A 166 6.78 41.47 -22.36
N ILE A 167 6.96 40.50 -23.26
CA ILE A 167 8.22 40.33 -23.99
C ILE A 167 8.41 41.49 -24.99
N ALA A 168 7.36 41.92 -25.69
CA ALA A 168 7.42 43.05 -26.61
C ALA A 168 7.79 44.36 -25.90
N THR A 169 7.22 44.61 -24.71
CA THR A 169 7.56 45.78 -23.89
C THR A 169 8.99 45.71 -23.34
N LYS A 170 9.44 44.53 -22.89
CA LYS A 170 10.79 44.29 -22.36
C LYS A 170 11.90 44.50 -23.39
N TYR A 171 11.69 44.08 -24.64
CA TYR A 171 12.69 44.21 -25.72
C TYR A 171 12.46 45.43 -26.62
N HIS A 172 11.59 46.37 -26.23
CA HIS A 172 11.24 47.57 -26.99
C HIS A 172 10.95 47.30 -28.49
N CYS A 173 10.24 46.21 -28.78
CA CYS A 173 9.91 45.81 -30.14
C CYS A 173 8.40 45.64 -30.33
N SER A 174 7.93 45.67 -31.57
CA SER A 174 6.50 45.51 -31.84
C SER A 174 6.03 44.08 -31.55
N GLU A 175 4.80 43.92 -31.07
CA GLU A 175 4.20 42.61 -30.81
C GLU A 175 4.28 41.70 -32.04
N ASN A 176 4.09 42.25 -33.24
CA ASN A 176 4.23 41.53 -34.50
C ASN A 176 5.65 40.97 -34.72
N LYS A 177 6.70 41.69 -34.31
CA LYS A 177 8.09 41.19 -34.40
C LYS A 177 8.33 40.03 -33.44
N VAL A 178 7.76 40.09 -32.23
CA VAL A 178 7.85 39.02 -31.22
C VAL A 178 7.11 37.77 -31.68
N VAL A 179 5.86 37.91 -32.15
CA VAL A 179 5.06 36.80 -32.68
C VAL A 179 5.77 36.15 -33.87
N ASN A 180 6.28 36.94 -34.82
CA ASN A 180 7.01 36.42 -35.96
C ASN A 180 8.30 35.69 -35.56
N ALA A 181 9.01 36.16 -34.54
CA ALA A 181 10.19 35.49 -34.01
C ALA A 181 9.83 34.19 -33.28
N PHE A 182 8.74 34.17 -32.51
CA PHE A 182 8.23 32.96 -31.86
C PHE A 182 7.81 31.90 -32.89
N GLU A 183 7.11 32.30 -33.96
CA GLU A 183 6.74 31.40 -35.06
C GLU A 183 7.95 30.88 -35.85
N ARG A 184 9.01 31.69 -36.01
CA ARG A 184 10.28 31.21 -36.57
C ARG A 184 10.95 30.20 -35.65
N CYS A 185 10.96 30.44 -34.33
CA CYS A 185 11.47 29.51 -33.33
C CYS A 185 10.74 28.16 -33.41
N LYS A 186 9.40 28.17 -33.42
CA LYS A 186 8.56 26.98 -33.54
C LYS A 186 8.81 26.20 -34.83
N ARG A 187 8.97 26.90 -35.97
CA ARG A 187 9.31 26.28 -37.25
C ARG A 187 10.69 25.62 -37.24
N LYS A 188 11.71 26.30 -36.69
CA LYS A 188 13.07 25.74 -36.56
C LYS A 188 13.09 24.49 -35.68
N PHE A 189 12.35 24.50 -34.57
CA PHE A 189 12.18 23.34 -33.70
C PHE A 189 11.50 22.17 -34.42
N ASN A 190 10.41 22.43 -35.15
CA ASN A 190 9.70 21.39 -35.92
C ASN A 190 10.56 20.79 -37.04
N ASN A 191 11.38 21.61 -37.72
CA ASN A 191 12.29 21.13 -38.75
C ASN A 191 13.40 20.24 -38.15
N TYR A 192 13.95 20.62 -37.00
CA TYR A 192 14.90 19.78 -36.27
C TYR A 192 14.29 18.44 -35.87
N ARG A 193 13.07 18.44 -35.33
CA ARG A 193 12.34 17.21 -34.97
C ARG A 193 12.12 16.28 -36.18
N LYS A 194 11.87 16.83 -37.36
CA LYS A 194 11.74 16.04 -38.61
C LYS A 194 13.06 15.43 -39.07
N GLN A 195 14.19 16.10 -38.86
CA GLN A 195 15.53 15.59 -39.20
C GLN A 195 15.99 14.45 -38.27
N MET A 196 15.44 14.36 -37.06
CA MET A 196 15.78 13.31 -36.08
C MET A 196 14.91 12.05 -36.21
N ASN A 197 13.76 12.13 -36.88
CA ASN A 197 12.76 11.05 -37.00
C ASN A 197 12.72 10.41 -38.40
N GLY A 198 13.63 10.79 -39.30
CA GLY A 198 13.81 10.17 -40.62
C GLY A 198 15.20 9.57 -40.72
#